data_AF-A0A9E3BC04-F1
#
_entry.id   AF-A0A9E3BC04-F1
#
_cell.length_a   1.000
_cell.length_b   1.000
_cell.length_c   1.000
_cell.angle_alpha   90.00
_cell.angle_beta   90.00
_cell.angle_gamma   90.00
#
_symmetry.space_group_name_H-M   'P 1'
#
loop_
_entity.id
_entity.type
_entity.pdbx_description
1 polymer ?
#
loop_
_entity_poly.entity_id
_entity_poly.type
_entity_poly.pdbx_seq_one_letter_code
_entity_poly.pdbx_strand_id
1 'polypeptide(L)'
;MDCKKATLVINPRTGENVAKITDVLAILAAAGWKTGITLKEYGGHTLKLAQQASKDKSDLVIAYGGDGTLNQVVNGVMNTRKSQSAVGVIPGGTANVWAGEIGIPVDPVKAALSLVNSEVRKVDVGHVEVKNLTYAEDTAQDSSAADKKSRKKKKSSSQGSSKAKHHFLLMAGLGIDAAIMQGVSKPLKYRIGPLAVGLSAAKALPEQHAFPIEIRSAQAGREGEVHWKGEALQVVIGNTRRYADIAEMTPNAYIDDGILDVCVITGGDPLNTMQQVASLLLRRKPDNTTAEYFHDAHLEITVPASVPLQLDGSAVKLKDYISKADYTRLQQSGDREHSMVTYRFDAMPHALEIAVPQTYNYELFEHTHEHENAQQEDTGREHEHVRADVKPHSHNGGGEESQTAQQEHAVAVESRPEHDHNGSNSDDIKKELPELVDKLLEDGRKVTVVGKAPLAGKKGTYIIAGGVTKASTGETRPVAVVVNEKTTIYDHQGNKVSVQTVEELLEGMIIVVEGDKSKRGVIEAERLIV
;
A
#
# COMPACT_ATOMS: atom_id res chain seq x y z
N MET A 1 -0.36 -13.71 -25.53
CA MET A 1 -0.07 -13.38 -24.13
C MET A 1 -1.40 -13.15 -23.43
N ASP A 2 -1.67 -13.88 -22.35
CA ASP A 2 -2.89 -13.65 -21.57
C ASP A 2 -2.81 -12.25 -20.94
N CYS A 3 -3.75 -11.38 -21.33
CA CYS A 3 -3.83 -10.02 -20.82
C CYS A 3 -4.31 -10.06 -19.36
N LYS A 4 -3.49 -9.54 -18.44
CA LYS A 4 -3.82 -9.48 -17.01
C LYS A 4 -5.10 -8.67 -16.77
N LYS A 5 -5.95 -9.12 -15.87
CA LYS A 5 -7.25 -8.51 -15.56
C LYS A 5 -7.17 -7.71 -14.28
N ALA A 6 -7.64 -6.47 -14.32
CA ALA A 6 -7.81 -5.63 -13.15
C ALA A 6 -9.29 -5.25 -12.98
N THR A 7 -9.74 -5.07 -11.75
CA THR A 7 -11.04 -4.46 -11.45
C THR A 7 -10.85 -3.27 -10.53
N LEU A 8 -11.30 -2.09 -10.99
CA LEU A 8 -11.31 -0.85 -10.23
C LEU A 8 -12.64 -0.75 -9.47
N VAL A 9 -12.59 -0.84 -8.14
CA VAL A 9 -13.75 -0.73 -7.24
C VAL A 9 -13.80 0.68 -6.67
N ILE A 10 -14.75 1.48 -7.15
CA ILE A 10 -14.79 2.91 -6.87
C ILE A 10 -15.85 3.22 -5.82
N ASN A 11 -15.47 3.96 -4.78
CA ASN A 11 -16.41 4.64 -3.90
C ASN A 11 -16.64 6.07 -4.44
N PRO A 12 -17.74 6.32 -5.18
CA PRO A 12 -17.92 7.59 -5.85
C PRO A 12 -18.10 8.70 -4.83
N ARG A 13 -17.27 9.72 -4.96
CA ARG A 13 -17.43 11.03 -4.32
C ARG A 13 -17.48 12.04 -5.45
N THR A 14 -18.63 12.69 -5.62
CA THR A 14 -18.88 13.59 -6.75
C THR A 14 -17.76 14.63 -6.85
N GLY A 15 -17.08 14.69 -8.00
CA GLY A 15 -15.99 15.62 -8.27
C GLY A 15 -14.59 15.20 -7.79
N GLU A 16 -14.46 14.12 -7.02
CA GLU A 16 -13.16 13.63 -6.52
C GLU A 16 -12.82 12.28 -7.17
N ASN A 17 -13.39 11.18 -6.67
CA ASN A 17 -12.99 9.82 -7.06
C ASN A 17 -13.49 9.38 -8.45
N VAL A 18 -14.20 10.26 -9.16
CA VAL A 18 -14.67 10.03 -10.53
C VAL A 18 -13.90 10.89 -11.54
N ALA A 19 -13.20 11.92 -11.04
CA ALA A 19 -12.29 12.71 -11.86
C ALA A 19 -11.10 11.82 -12.27
N LYS A 20 -10.60 12.03 -13.49
CA LYS A 20 -9.41 11.37 -14.03
C LYS A 20 -9.48 9.83 -14.17
N ILE A 21 -10.67 9.21 -14.09
CA ILE A 21 -10.81 7.76 -14.34
C ILE A 21 -10.23 7.38 -15.71
N THR A 22 -10.48 8.21 -16.73
CA THR A 22 -9.96 7.98 -18.09
C THR A 22 -8.44 7.96 -18.15
N ASP A 23 -7.76 8.81 -17.37
CA ASP A 23 -6.31 8.84 -17.24
C ASP A 23 -5.78 7.57 -16.58
N VAL A 24 -6.40 7.19 -15.45
CA VAL A 24 -6.08 5.95 -14.73
C VAL A 24 -6.23 4.73 -15.64
N LEU A 25 -7.34 4.65 -16.39
CA LEU A 25 -7.58 3.56 -17.33
C LEU A 25 -6.57 3.54 -18.48
N ALA A 26 -6.15 4.70 -18.98
CA ALA A 26 -5.13 4.78 -20.03
C ALA A 26 -3.78 4.26 -19.52
N ILE A 27 -3.37 4.63 -18.30
CA ILE A 27 -2.13 4.16 -17.67
C ILE A 27 -2.17 2.65 -17.43
N LEU A 28 -3.26 2.14 -16.85
CA LEU A 28 -3.41 0.70 -16.62
C LEU A 28 -3.42 -0.07 -17.95
N ALA A 29 -4.07 0.46 -18.99
CA ALA A 29 -4.06 -0.14 -20.32
C ALA A 29 -2.66 -0.13 -20.95
N ALA A 30 -1.88 0.95 -20.78
CA ALA A 30 -0.49 1.04 -21.23
C ALA A 30 0.41 0.02 -20.52
N ALA A 31 0.12 -0.31 -19.26
CA ALA A 31 0.76 -1.39 -18.52
C ALA A 31 0.25 -2.80 -18.91
N GLY A 32 -0.68 -2.92 -19.87
CA GLY A 32 -1.19 -4.18 -20.38
C GLY A 32 -2.38 -4.75 -19.60
N TRP A 33 -3.03 -3.97 -18.73
CA TRP A 33 -4.19 -4.41 -17.96
C TRP A 33 -5.51 -4.25 -18.72
N LYS A 34 -6.31 -5.33 -18.73
CA LYS A 34 -7.73 -5.26 -19.07
C LYS A 34 -8.53 -4.88 -17.83
N THR A 35 -8.69 -3.57 -17.63
CA THR A 35 -9.40 -3.04 -16.46
C THR A 35 -10.92 -2.97 -16.65
N GLY A 36 -11.68 -3.56 -15.72
CA GLY A 36 -13.12 -3.33 -15.53
C GLY A 36 -13.37 -2.29 -14.42
N ILE A 37 -14.55 -1.66 -14.41
CA ILE A 37 -14.95 -0.68 -13.39
C ILE A 37 -16.21 -1.15 -12.70
N THR A 38 -16.25 -0.99 -11.38
CA THR A 38 -17.45 -1.18 -10.57
C THR A 38 -17.64 0.02 -9.63
N LEU A 39 -18.89 0.47 -9.46
CA LEU A 39 -19.23 1.62 -8.65
C LEU A 39 -20.02 1.19 -7.42
N LYS A 40 -19.62 1.67 -6.25
CA LYS A 40 -20.39 1.50 -5.02
C LYS A 40 -21.67 2.33 -5.07
N GLU A 41 -22.79 1.67 -4.82
CA GLU A 41 -24.13 2.30 -4.78
C GLU A 41 -24.66 2.50 -3.34
N TYR A 42 -24.34 1.60 -2.41
CA TYR A 42 -24.87 1.62 -1.04
C TYR A 42 -23.84 1.11 -0.01
N GLY A 43 -24.16 1.18 1.28
CA GLY A 43 -23.27 0.74 2.36
C GLY A 43 -23.00 -0.77 2.31
N GLY A 44 -21.73 -1.18 2.39
CA GLY A 44 -21.31 -2.59 2.29
C GLY A 44 -21.29 -3.16 0.87
N HIS A 45 -21.63 -2.37 -0.16
CA HIS A 45 -21.59 -2.82 -1.56
C HIS A 45 -20.15 -3.06 -2.04
N THR A 46 -19.17 -2.26 -1.61
CA THR A 46 -17.75 -2.43 -1.99
C THR A 46 -17.22 -3.84 -1.69
N LEU A 47 -17.56 -4.39 -0.52
CA LEU A 47 -17.16 -5.76 -0.15
C LEU A 47 -17.69 -6.80 -1.16
N LYS A 48 -18.96 -6.68 -1.56
CA LYS A 48 -19.57 -7.60 -2.54
C LYS A 48 -18.95 -7.45 -3.93
N LEU A 49 -18.65 -6.22 -4.34
CA LEU A 49 -17.98 -5.95 -5.62
C LEU A 49 -16.57 -6.56 -5.66
N ALA A 50 -15.80 -6.43 -4.58
CA ALA A 50 -14.48 -7.04 -4.47
C ALA A 50 -14.53 -8.59 -4.44
N GLN A 51 -15.51 -9.17 -3.74
CA GLN A 51 -15.78 -10.61 -3.80
C GLN A 51 -16.09 -11.08 -5.22
N GLN A 52 -16.92 -10.32 -5.94
CA GLN A 52 -17.28 -10.66 -7.31
C GLN A 52 -16.06 -10.56 -8.25
N ALA A 53 -15.29 -9.48 -8.15
CA ALA A 53 -14.06 -9.29 -8.92
C ALA A 53 -13.06 -10.43 -8.72
N SER A 54 -12.93 -10.92 -7.47
CA SER A 54 -12.07 -12.05 -7.11
C SER A 54 -12.60 -13.38 -7.68
N LYS A 55 -13.91 -13.63 -7.59
CA LYS A 55 -14.57 -14.80 -8.20
C LYS A 55 -14.42 -14.83 -9.72
N ASP A 56 -14.44 -13.66 -10.34
CA ASP A 56 -14.24 -13.46 -11.78
C ASP A 56 -12.76 -13.57 -12.20
N LYS A 57 -11.88 -13.94 -11.25
CA LYS A 57 -10.44 -14.13 -11.43
C LYS A 57 -9.76 -12.87 -11.97
N SER A 58 -10.06 -11.72 -11.36
CA SER A 58 -9.20 -10.54 -11.54
C SER A 58 -7.85 -10.82 -10.88
N ASP A 59 -6.75 -10.56 -11.58
CA ASP A 59 -5.41 -10.70 -10.98
C ASP A 59 -5.15 -9.55 -9.99
N LEU A 60 -5.78 -8.39 -10.20
CA LEU A 60 -5.67 -7.21 -9.35
C LEU A 60 -7.05 -6.59 -9.05
N VAL A 61 -7.37 -6.36 -7.77
CA VAL A 61 -8.56 -5.63 -7.33
C VAL A 61 -8.11 -4.30 -6.71
N ILE A 62 -8.45 -3.19 -7.36
CA ILE A 62 -7.97 -1.86 -7.00
C ILE A 62 -9.05 -1.12 -6.23
N ALA A 63 -8.79 -0.77 -4.98
CA ALA A 63 -9.63 0.11 -4.19
C ALA A 63 -9.41 1.57 -4.60
N TYR A 64 -10.43 2.25 -5.15
CA TYR A 64 -10.38 3.69 -5.38
C TYR A 64 -11.27 4.40 -4.36
N GLY A 65 -10.65 4.93 -3.30
CA GLY A 65 -11.30 5.57 -2.16
C GLY A 65 -10.37 5.69 -0.95
N GLY A 66 -10.95 5.90 0.23
CA GLY A 66 -10.19 5.93 1.50
C GLY A 66 -10.01 4.57 2.16
N ASP A 67 -9.49 4.58 3.37
CA ASP A 67 -9.14 3.37 4.14
C ASP A 67 -10.34 2.42 4.34
N GLY A 68 -11.54 2.96 4.60
CA GLY A 68 -12.75 2.13 4.69
C GLY A 68 -13.20 1.49 3.36
N THR A 69 -12.80 2.05 2.20
CA THR A 69 -12.99 1.39 0.90
C THR A 69 -11.95 0.27 0.76
N LEU A 70 -10.69 0.54 1.10
CA LEU A 70 -9.60 -0.45 1.07
C LEU A 70 -9.91 -1.65 1.98
N ASN A 71 -10.33 -1.41 3.22
CA ASN A 71 -10.71 -2.47 4.16
C ASN A 71 -11.83 -3.37 3.61
N GLN A 72 -12.85 -2.78 2.97
CA GLN A 72 -13.91 -3.57 2.33
C GLN A 72 -13.42 -4.38 1.14
N VAL A 73 -12.46 -3.86 0.36
CA VAL A 73 -11.81 -4.60 -0.73
C VAL A 73 -11.00 -5.76 -0.17
N VAL A 74 -10.15 -5.52 0.84
CA VAL A 74 -9.37 -6.55 1.54
C VAL A 74 -10.30 -7.65 2.06
N ASN A 75 -11.33 -7.30 2.82
CA ASN A 75 -12.29 -8.28 3.33
C ASN A 75 -13.03 -9.02 2.21
N GLY A 76 -13.30 -8.38 1.07
CA GLY A 76 -13.94 -9.03 -0.07
C GLY A 76 -13.03 -10.05 -0.75
N VAL A 77 -11.74 -9.72 -0.92
CA VAL A 77 -10.72 -10.63 -1.47
C VAL A 77 -10.48 -11.79 -0.50
N MET A 78 -10.21 -11.50 0.78
CA MET A 78 -9.89 -12.48 1.82
C MET A 78 -11.01 -13.48 2.09
N ASN A 79 -12.28 -13.05 2.02
CA ASN A 79 -13.43 -13.93 2.20
C ASN A 79 -13.82 -14.71 0.93
N THR A 80 -13.03 -14.63 -0.16
CA THR A 80 -13.26 -15.40 -1.38
C THR A 80 -12.36 -16.63 -1.43
N ARG A 81 -12.96 -17.82 -1.39
CA ARG A 81 -12.21 -19.09 -1.44
C ARG A 81 -11.39 -19.20 -2.73
N LYS A 82 -10.13 -19.62 -2.61
CA LYS A 82 -9.18 -19.81 -3.73
C LYS A 82 -8.92 -18.52 -4.53
N SER A 83 -9.10 -17.35 -3.90
CA SER A 83 -8.65 -16.10 -4.51
C SER A 83 -7.13 -16.05 -4.56
N GLN A 84 -6.60 -15.54 -5.67
CA GLN A 84 -5.20 -15.15 -5.85
C GLN A 84 -5.12 -13.68 -6.30
N SER A 85 -6.19 -12.91 -6.08
CA SER A 85 -6.22 -11.50 -6.47
C SER A 85 -5.34 -10.69 -5.54
N ALA A 86 -4.35 -9.99 -6.10
CA ALA A 86 -3.65 -8.95 -5.37
C ALA A 86 -4.58 -7.75 -5.14
N VAL A 87 -4.33 -6.99 -4.08
CA VAL A 87 -5.01 -5.72 -3.80
C VAL A 87 -4.14 -4.55 -4.23
N GLY A 88 -4.73 -3.55 -4.87
CA GLY A 88 -4.08 -2.27 -5.15
C GLY A 88 -4.92 -1.12 -4.58
N VAL A 89 -4.34 0.08 -4.52
CA VAL A 89 -5.04 1.28 -4.04
C VAL A 89 -4.80 2.47 -4.96
N ILE A 90 -5.85 3.26 -5.18
CA ILE A 90 -5.78 4.64 -5.63
C ILE A 90 -6.43 5.47 -4.53
N PRO A 91 -5.68 6.38 -3.86
CA PRO A 91 -6.20 7.16 -2.76
C PRO A 91 -7.33 8.08 -3.24
N GLY A 92 -8.43 8.07 -2.49
CA GLY A 92 -9.63 8.86 -2.76
C GLY A 92 -10.43 9.17 -1.50
N GLY A 93 -9.79 9.08 -0.34
CA GLY A 93 -10.34 9.41 0.96
C GLY A 93 -9.60 10.56 1.62
N THR A 94 -9.89 10.77 2.90
CA THR A 94 -9.35 11.91 3.66
C THR A 94 -7.99 11.62 4.29
N ALA A 95 -7.79 10.42 4.86
CA ALA A 95 -6.55 10.02 5.51
C ALA A 95 -5.65 9.22 4.56
N ASN A 96 -6.17 8.12 3.98
CA ASN A 96 -5.42 7.26 3.04
C ASN A 96 -4.14 6.72 3.67
N VAL A 97 -4.23 6.23 4.91
CA VAL A 97 -3.10 5.84 5.74
C VAL A 97 -2.20 4.83 5.04
N TRP A 98 -2.77 3.74 4.50
CA TRP A 98 -1.99 2.74 3.77
C TRP A 98 -1.23 3.37 2.61
N ALA A 99 -1.92 4.13 1.76
CA ALA A 99 -1.31 4.78 0.60
C ALA A 99 -0.18 5.75 1.02
N GLY A 100 -0.37 6.49 2.11
CA GLY A 100 0.65 7.39 2.66
C GLY A 100 1.85 6.65 3.24
N GLU A 101 1.66 5.51 3.89
CA GLU A 101 2.75 4.70 4.47
C GLU A 101 3.65 4.08 3.40
N ILE A 102 3.09 3.64 2.26
CA ILE A 102 3.86 3.07 1.14
C ILE A 102 4.19 4.10 0.04
N GLY A 103 4.03 5.39 0.32
CA GLY A 103 4.46 6.47 -0.56
C GLY A 103 3.65 6.67 -1.85
N ILE A 104 2.41 6.19 -1.91
CA ILE A 104 1.52 6.40 -3.06
C ILE A 104 1.00 7.85 -3.06
N PRO A 105 1.21 8.63 -4.14
CA PRO A 105 0.73 10.01 -4.22
C PRO A 105 -0.79 10.11 -4.20
N VAL A 106 -1.33 11.20 -3.64
CA VAL A 106 -2.78 11.46 -3.59
C VAL A 106 -3.40 11.78 -4.95
N ASP A 107 -2.62 12.24 -5.92
CA ASP A 107 -3.11 12.49 -7.27
C ASP A 107 -3.39 11.16 -7.99
N PRO A 108 -4.61 10.92 -8.52
CA PRO A 108 -4.97 9.64 -9.11
C PRO A 108 -4.11 9.19 -10.30
N VAL A 109 -3.57 10.14 -11.08
CA VAL A 109 -2.71 9.83 -12.24
C VAL A 109 -1.35 9.34 -11.74
N LYS A 110 -0.76 10.05 -10.78
CA LYS A 110 0.51 9.67 -10.15
C LYS A 110 0.37 8.39 -9.32
N ALA A 111 -0.77 8.16 -8.68
CA ALA A 111 -1.09 6.91 -8.01
C ALA A 111 -1.15 5.73 -8.99
N ALA A 112 -1.83 5.90 -10.13
CA ALA A 112 -1.87 4.87 -11.17
C ALA A 112 -0.48 4.57 -11.76
N LEU A 113 0.35 5.59 -11.95
CA LEU A 113 1.77 5.43 -12.33
C LEU A 113 2.57 4.65 -11.27
N SER A 114 2.36 4.94 -9.98
CA SER A 114 2.98 4.19 -8.89
C SER A 114 2.51 2.73 -8.86
N LEU A 115 1.22 2.49 -9.14
CA LEU A 115 0.62 1.17 -9.17
C LEU A 115 1.16 0.29 -10.31
N VAL A 116 1.41 0.85 -11.49
CA VAL A 116 2.04 0.09 -12.61
C VAL A 116 3.52 -0.15 -12.40
N ASN A 117 4.16 0.63 -11.53
CA ASN A 117 5.52 0.42 -11.04
C ASN A 117 5.56 -0.38 -9.71
N SER A 118 4.46 -1.05 -9.36
CA SER A 118 4.40 -1.85 -8.13
C SER A 118 4.74 -3.31 -8.38
N GLU A 119 5.32 -3.94 -7.37
CA GLU A 119 5.42 -5.38 -7.27
C GLU A 119 4.38 -5.93 -6.28
N VAL A 120 4.06 -7.22 -6.42
CA VAL A 120 3.11 -7.89 -5.52
C VAL A 120 3.89 -8.51 -4.36
N ARG A 121 3.52 -8.12 -3.14
CA ARG A 121 4.13 -8.57 -1.89
C ARG A 121 3.08 -9.26 -1.04
N LYS A 122 3.50 -10.24 -0.24
CA LYS A 122 2.61 -10.84 0.76
C LYS A 122 2.77 -10.08 2.06
N VAL A 123 1.64 -9.74 2.66
CA VAL A 123 1.56 -9.02 3.92
C VAL A 123 0.62 -9.73 4.87
N ASP A 124 0.80 -9.44 6.14
CA ASP A 124 -0.01 -9.91 7.22
C ASP A 124 -1.32 -9.13 7.28
N VAL A 125 -2.33 -9.78 7.83
CA VAL A 125 -3.64 -9.19 8.03
C VAL A 125 -4.13 -9.56 9.41
N GLY A 126 -4.59 -8.57 10.17
CA GLY A 126 -5.24 -8.82 11.44
C GLY A 126 -6.62 -9.45 11.24
N HIS A 127 -6.95 -10.45 12.04
CA HIS A 127 -8.28 -11.06 12.11
C HIS A 127 -8.89 -10.78 13.48
N VAL A 128 -10.20 -10.53 13.52
CA VAL A 128 -10.95 -10.38 14.77
C VAL A 128 -12.22 -11.23 14.77
N GLU A 129 -12.48 -11.86 15.91
CA GLU A 129 -13.74 -12.56 16.20
C GLU A 129 -14.18 -12.38 17.66
N VAL A 130 -15.44 -12.68 17.96
CA VAL A 130 -15.93 -12.74 19.35
C VAL A 130 -15.79 -14.18 19.84
N LYS A 131 -14.94 -14.39 20.85
CA LYS A 131 -14.70 -15.69 21.46
C LYS A 131 -15.75 -16.02 22.52
N ASN A 132 -16.11 -15.05 23.35
CA ASN A 132 -17.01 -15.26 24.48
C ASN A 132 -17.80 -13.99 24.84
N LEU A 133 -18.99 -14.19 25.40
CA LEU A 133 -19.80 -13.15 26.03
C LEU A 133 -20.14 -13.59 27.47
N THR A 134 -19.93 -12.69 28.42
CA THR A 134 -20.30 -12.88 29.82
C THR A 134 -21.33 -11.83 30.19
N TYR A 135 -22.49 -12.26 30.66
CA TYR A 135 -23.60 -11.35 30.99
C TYR A 135 -23.53 -10.94 32.46
N ALA A 136 -23.95 -9.71 32.76
CA ALA A 136 -23.99 -9.19 34.14
C ALA A 136 -24.80 -10.09 35.11
N GLU A 137 -25.83 -10.75 34.62
CA GLU A 137 -26.66 -11.70 35.39
C GLU A 137 -25.91 -12.98 35.79
N ASP A 138 -24.94 -13.41 34.96
CA ASP A 138 -24.20 -14.66 35.17
C ASP A 138 -23.14 -14.47 36.29
N THR A 139 -22.57 -13.27 36.43
CA THR A 139 -21.59 -12.93 37.48
C THR A 139 -22.24 -12.72 38.84
N ALA A 140 -23.47 -12.17 38.89
CA ALA A 140 -24.22 -11.98 40.12
C ALA A 140 -24.59 -13.30 40.83
N GLN A 141 -24.84 -14.38 40.08
CA GLN A 141 -25.23 -15.68 40.64
C GLN A 141 -24.05 -16.51 41.20
N ASP A 142 -22.81 -16.25 40.77
CA ASP A 142 -21.60 -16.95 41.24
C ASP A 142 -21.17 -16.55 42.66
N SER A 143 -21.78 -15.51 43.24
CA SER A 143 -21.59 -15.09 44.63
C SER A 143 -22.39 -15.93 45.66
N SER A 144 -23.29 -16.82 45.22
CA SER A 144 -24.01 -17.75 46.10
C SER A 144 -23.38 -19.16 46.08
N ALA A 145 -22.68 -19.50 47.16
CA ALA A 145 -21.92 -20.74 47.30
C ALA A 145 -22.83 -21.95 47.56
N ALA A 146 -23.54 -22.46 46.55
CA ALA A 146 -24.32 -23.68 46.73
C ALA A 146 -24.60 -24.52 45.47
N ASP A 147 -23.81 -24.46 44.38
CA ASP A 147 -23.91 -25.55 43.37
C ASP A 147 -22.71 -25.64 42.40
N LYS A 148 -21.51 -25.90 42.94
CA LYS A 148 -20.27 -25.98 42.13
C LYS A 148 -20.08 -27.28 41.34
N LYS A 149 -20.87 -28.34 41.57
CA LYS A 149 -20.64 -29.65 40.91
C LYS A 149 -21.49 -29.92 39.66
N SER A 150 -22.61 -29.23 39.48
CA SER A 150 -23.53 -29.45 38.35
C SER A 150 -23.33 -28.46 37.18
N ARG A 151 -22.64 -27.33 37.41
CA ARG A 151 -22.54 -26.21 36.45
C ARG A 151 -21.30 -26.18 35.57
N LYS A 152 -20.31 -27.06 35.78
CA LYS A 152 -19.13 -27.16 34.89
C LYS A 152 -19.45 -27.64 33.47
N LYS A 153 -20.70 -28.05 33.21
CA LYS A 153 -21.21 -28.53 31.91
C LYS A 153 -22.05 -27.50 31.13
N LYS A 154 -22.25 -26.29 31.66
CA LYS A 154 -23.05 -25.21 31.05
C LYS A 154 -22.25 -23.90 30.87
N LYS A 155 -20.94 -23.98 30.62
CA LYS A 155 -20.29 -22.90 29.86
C LYS A 155 -20.85 -23.04 28.44
N SER A 156 -21.82 -22.21 28.07
CA SER A 156 -22.22 -22.09 26.67
C SER A 156 -21.00 -21.61 25.91
N SER A 157 -20.26 -22.53 25.31
CA SER A 157 -19.30 -22.21 24.26
C SER A 157 -20.10 -21.58 23.13
N SER A 158 -20.20 -20.26 23.12
CA SER A 158 -20.76 -19.50 22.01
C SER A 158 -19.82 -19.71 20.82
N GLN A 159 -20.13 -20.68 19.96
CA GLN A 159 -19.52 -20.73 18.64
C GLN A 159 -20.03 -19.51 17.88
N GLY A 160 -19.19 -18.47 17.79
CA GLY A 160 -19.48 -17.19 17.13
C GLY A 160 -20.08 -17.42 15.74
N SER A 161 -21.30 -16.93 15.54
CA SER A 161 -22.03 -17.11 14.29
C SER A 161 -22.00 -15.82 13.45
N SER A 162 -20.92 -15.64 12.70
CA SER A 162 -20.92 -14.95 11.42
C SER A 162 -20.08 -15.79 10.46
N LYS A 163 -20.63 -16.16 9.29
CA LYS A 163 -19.86 -16.90 8.27
C LYS A 163 -18.74 -16.05 7.65
N ALA A 164 -18.79 -14.73 7.81
CA ALA A 164 -17.80 -13.80 7.27
C ALA A 164 -16.70 -13.56 8.31
N LYS A 165 -15.45 -13.74 7.90
CA LYS A 165 -14.29 -13.39 8.71
C LYS A 165 -14.06 -11.88 8.59
N HIS A 166 -13.79 -11.25 9.72
CA HIS A 166 -13.53 -9.81 9.77
C HIS A 166 -12.03 -9.57 9.89
N HIS A 167 -11.53 -8.73 9.01
CA HIS A 167 -10.11 -8.45 8.85
C HIS A 167 -9.82 -6.95 8.90
N PHE A 168 -8.60 -6.60 9.30
CA PHE A 168 -8.05 -5.25 9.24
C PHE A 168 -6.62 -5.30 8.70
N LEU A 169 -6.28 -4.33 7.85
CA LEU A 169 -4.94 -4.21 7.26
C LEU A 169 -4.04 -3.28 8.09
N LEU A 170 -4.62 -2.24 8.67
CA LEU A 170 -3.90 -1.18 9.38
C LEU A 170 -3.96 -1.40 10.88
N MET A 171 -5.18 -1.39 11.43
CA MET A 171 -5.37 -1.47 12.88
C MET A 171 -6.81 -1.78 13.29
N ALA A 172 -6.93 -2.31 14.49
CA ALA A 172 -8.16 -2.32 15.27
C ALA A 172 -8.03 -1.35 16.46
N GLY A 173 -9.16 -0.79 16.90
CA GLY A 173 -9.21 0.13 18.04
C GLY A 173 -10.40 -0.14 18.94
N LEU A 174 -10.17 -0.10 20.25
CA LEU A 174 -11.19 -0.19 21.30
C LEU A 174 -11.14 1.09 22.13
N GLY A 175 -12.29 1.76 22.31
CA GLY A 175 -12.40 2.96 23.16
C GLY A 175 -12.63 4.26 22.37
N ILE A 176 -11.92 5.33 22.77
CA ILE A 176 -12.16 6.71 22.34
C ILE A 176 -12.24 6.87 20.82
N ASP A 177 -11.31 6.25 20.09
CA ASP A 177 -11.25 6.38 18.64
C ASP A 177 -12.47 5.78 17.94
N ALA A 178 -12.90 4.61 18.39
CA ALA A 178 -14.09 3.94 17.90
C ALA A 178 -15.36 4.72 18.27
N ALA A 179 -15.41 5.35 19.46
CA ALA A 179 -16.49 6.24 19.86
C ALA A 179 -16.56 7.50 18.98
N ILE A 180 -15.42 8.14 18.71
CA ILE A 180 -15.33 9.30 17.80
C ILE A 180 -15.75 8.89 16.38
N MET A 181 -15.34 7.72 15.90
CA MET A 181 -15.71 7.22 14.57
C MET A 181 -17.22 6.96 14.41
N GLN A 182 -17.94 6.73 15.51
CA GLN A 182 -19.41 6.64 15.54
C GLN A 182 -20.09 8.02 15.50
N GLY A 183 -19.49 9.05 16.08
CA GLY A 183 -20.06 10.40 16.20
C GLY A 183 -19.79 11.35 15.02
N VAL A 184 -18.74 11.12 14.22
CA VAL A 184 -18.41 12.01 13.10
C VAL A 184 -19.36 11.76 11.90
N SER A 185 -20.22 12.75 11.61
CA SER A 185 -21.11 12.71 10.44
C SER A 185 -20.32 12.53 9.13
N LYS A 186 -20.85 11.72 8.20
CA LYS A 186 -20.20 11.47 6.89
C LYS A 186 -19.77 12.75 6.15
N PRO A 187 -20.55 13.85 6.11
CA PRO A 187 -20.12 15.09 5.43
C PRO A 187 -18.91 15.78 6.09
N LEU A 188 -18.76 15.64 7.41
CA LEU A 188 -17.63 16.23 8.15
C LEU A 188 -16.33 15.47 7.90
N LYS A 189 -16.41 14.14 7.70
CA LYS A 189 -15.26 13.32 7.25
C LYS A 189 -14.70 13.78 5.90
N TYR A 190 -15.53 14.45 5.09
CA TYR A 190 -15.23 14.77 3.70
C TYR A 190 -14.85 16.25 3.49
N ARG A 191 -15.46 17.21 4.19
CA ARG A 191 -15.35 18.65 3.85
C ARG A 191 -14.29 19.44 4.60
N ILE A 192 -13.73 18.92 5.69
CA ILE A 192 -12.84 19.69 6.56
C ILE A 192 -11.69 18.77 6.96
N GLY A 193 -10.46 19.13 6.60
CA GLY A 193 -9.27 18.28 6.69
C GLY A 193 -8.92 17.78 8.11
N PRO A 194 -7.74 17.18 8.29
CA PRO A 194 -7.33 16.48 9.53
C PRO A 194 -7.61 17.25 10.84
N LEU A 195 -7.51 18.58 10.82
CA LEU A 195 -7.76 19.47 11.96
C LEU A 195 -9.21 19.44 12.50
N ALA A 196 -10.22 19.23 11.66
CA ALA A 196 -11.61 19.19 12.13
C ALA A 196 -11.97 17.83 12.74
N VAL A 197 -11.36 16.75 12.25
CA VAL A 197 -11.44 15.44 12.91
C VAL A 197 -10.79 15.54 14.29
N GLY A 198 -9.62 16.19 14.40
CA GLY A 198 -8.97 16.47 15.68
C GLY A 198 -9.82 17.33 16.63
N LEU A 199 -10.51 18.37 16.14
CA LEU A 199 -11.36 19.22 16.96
C LEU A 199 -12.66 18.50 17.41
N SER A 200 -13.24 17.66 16.56
CA SER A 200 -14.38 16.81 16.93
C SER A 200 -13.97 15.73 17.93
N ALA A 201 -12.79 15.14 17.76
CA ALA A 201 -12.20 14.23 18.74
C ALA A 201 -12.04 14.93 20.09
N ALA A 202 -11.44 16.13 20.10
CA ALA A 202 -11.23 16.90 21.32
C ALA A 202 -12.53 17.25 22.06
N LYS A 203 -13.62 17.50 21.34
CA LYS A 203 -14.94 17.77 21.93
C LYS A 203 -15.60 16.52 22.53
N ALA A 204 -15.28 15.33 22.04
CA ALA A 204 -15.84 14.07 22.54
C ALA A 204 -15.06 13.54 23.76
N LEU A 205 -13.80 13.94 23.94
CA LEU A 205 -12.92 13.47 25.03
C LEU A 205 -13.51 13.61 26.44
N PRO A 206 -14.19 14.71 26.83
CA PRO A 206 -14.72 14.85 28.20
C PRO A 206 -15.83 13.85 28.55
N GLU A 207 -16.47 13.24 27.56
CA GLU A 207 -17.54 12.25 27.76
C GLU A 207 -16.99 10.81 27.81
N GLN A 208 -15.72 10.62 27.47
CA GLN A 208 -15.09 9.29 27.44
C GLN A 208 -14.47 8.97 28.78
N HIS A 209 -14.78 7.79 29.29
CA HIS A 209 -14.30 7.30 30.57
C HIS A 209 -13.36 6.13 30.32
N ALA A 210 -12.39 5.94 31.22
CA ALA A 210 -11.61 4.71 31.22
C ALA A 210 -12.52 3.51 31.44
N PHE A 211 -12.15 2.37 30.86
CA PHE A 211 -12.90 1.13 30.96
C PHE A 211 -11.98 -0.02 31.42
N PRO A 212 -12.52 -0.99 32.18
CA PRO A 212 -11.77 -2.14 32.61
C PRO A 212 -11.44 -3.02 31.42
N ILE A 213 -10.17 -3.41 31.30
CA ILE A 213 -9.70 -4.28 30.23
C ILE A 213 -8.65 -5.27 30.73
N GLU A 214 -8.72 -6.48 30.20
CA GLU A 214 -7.75 -7.54 30.41
C GLU A 214 -7.28 -8.06 29.04
N ILE A 215 -5.97 -8.03 28.81
CA ILE A 215 -5.33 -8.46 27.57
C ILE A 215 -4.40 -9.63 27.88
N ARG A 216 -4.63 -10.75 27.20
CA ARG A 216 -3.88 -12.00 27.37
C ARG A 216 -3.33 -12.49 26.06
N SER A 217 -2.23 -13.21 26.13
CA SER A 217 -1.77 -14.06 25.03
C SER A 217 -2.76 -15.20 24.78
N ALA A 218 -3.02 -15.54 23.52
CA ALA A 218 -3.95 -16.60 23.13
C ALA A 218 -3.24 -17.79 22.45
N GLN A 219 -2.01 -18.08 22.86
CA GLN A 219 -1.24 -19.22 22.35
C GLN A 219 -1.92 -20.57 22.63
N ALA A 220 -1.86 -21.48 21.66
CA ALA A 220 -2.53 -22.76 21.72
C ALA A 220 -2.05 -23.63 22.91
N GLY A 221 -2.99 -24.14 23.72
CA GLY A 221 -2.74 -25.20 24.69
C GLY A 221 -2.31 -24.77 26.10
N ARG A 222 -2.31 -23.47 26.41
CA ARG A 222 -2.04 -22.94 27.77
C ARG A 222 -3.03 -21.84 28.14
N GLU A 223 -3.21 -21.60 29.44
CA GLU A 223 -3.89 -20.41 29.92
C GLU A 223 -2.95 -19.21 29.67
N GLY A 224 -3.41 -18.25 28.88
CA GLY A 224 -2.60 -17.15 28.38
C GLY A 224 -1.99 -16.28 29.45
N GLU A 225 -0.70 -15.96 29.31
CA GLU A 225 -0.02 -14.93 30.10
C GLU A 225 -0.77 -13.60 29.96
N VAL A 226 -0.92 -12.89 31.09
CA VAL A 226 -1.53 -11.55 31.09
C VAL A 226 -0.48 -10.57 30.62
N HIS A 227 -0.67 -10.00 29.43
CA HIS A 227 0.15 -8.90 28.95
C HIS A 227 -0.17 -7.62 29.72
N TRP A 228 -1.46 -7.36 29.92
CA TRP A 228 -1.89 -6.13 30.57
C TRP A 228 -3.28 -6.26 31.22
N LYS A 229 -3.49 -5.60 32.36
CA LYS A 229 -4.78 -5.52 33.04
C LYS A 229 -4.92 -4.22 33.82
N GLY A 230 -6.03 -3.52 33.65
CA GLY A 230 -6.30 -2.26 34.33
C GLY A 230 -7.44 -1.48 33.68
N GLU A 231 -7.45 -0.17 33.91
CA GLU A 231 -8.37 0.78 33.29
C GLU A 231 -7.68 1.44 32.09
N ALA A 232 -8.25 1.34 30.88
CA ALA A 232 -7.71 1.98 29.69
C ALA A 232 -8.68 3.03 29.13
N LEU A 233 -8.13 4.10 28.56
CA LEU A 233 -8.88 5.06 27.75
C LEU A 233 -9.04 4.57 26.31
N GLN A 234 -8.01 3.91 25.78
CA GLN A 234 -8.00 3.41 24.41
C GLN A 234 -6.99 2.27 24.27
N VAL A 235 -7.29 1.31 23.41
CA VAL A 235 -6.33 0.31 22.94
C VAL A 235 -6.30 0.32 21.43
N VAL A 236 -5.09 0.38 20.87
CA VAL A 236 -4.82 0.25 19.43
C VAL A 236 -4.05 -1.05 19.21
N ILE A 237 -4.57 -1.91 18.34
CA ILE A 237 -3.88 -3.12 17.86
C ILE A 237 -3.49 -2.83 16.41
N GLY A 238 -2.21 -2.56 16.16
CA GLY A 238 -1.66 -2.16 14.88
C GLY A 238 -0.97 -3.30 14.15
N ASN A 239 -1.21 -3.36 12.85
CA ASN A 239 -0.44 -4.11 11.86
C ASN A 239 0.46 -3.15 11.06
N THR A 240 0.21 -1.84 11.13
CA THR A 240 1.09 -0.77 10.63
C THR A 240 1.39 0.26 11.70
N ARG A 241 2.18 1.30 11.38
CA ARG A 241 2.73 2.24 12.36
C ARG A 241 1.83 3.45 12.61
N ARG A 242 1.23 3.99 11.56
CA ARG A 242 0.54 5.28 11.58
C ARG A 242 -0.96 5.14 11.80
N TYR A 243 -1.47 5.96 12.70
CA TYR A 243 -2.89 6.17 12.98
C TYR A 243 -3.37 7.48 12.33
N ALA A 244 -4.35 7.38 11.42
CA ALA A 244 -5.00 8.51 10.76
C ALA A 244 -4.04 9.55 10.12
N ASP A 245 -2.85 9.11 9.68
CA ASP A 245 -1.75 9.91 9.08
C ASP A 245 -1.16 11.01 9.99
N ILE A 246 -1.57 11.06 11.27
CA ILE A 246 -1.20 12.14 12.20
C ILE A 246 -0.45 11.66 13.44
N ALA A 247 -0.50 10.38 13.77
CA ALA A 247 0.19 9.84 14.94
C ALA A 247 0.80 8.47 14.66
N GLU A 248 1.95 8.16 15.26
CA GLU A 248 2.51 6.79 15.27
C GLU A 248 2.09 6.10 16.56
N MET A 249 1.09 5.24 16.46
CA MET A 249 0.53 4.52 17.61
C MET A 249 1.27 3.22 17.89
N THR A 250 1.87 2.62 16.88
CA THR A 250 2.53 1.31 16.93
C THR A 250 3.85 1.41 16.16
N PRO A 251 4.81 2.23 16.63
CA PRO A 251 5.97 2.65 15.84
C PRO A 251 6.92 1.52 15.44
N ASN A 252 6.85 0.37 16.11
CA ASN A 252 7.69 -0.80 15.86
C ASN A 252 7.04 -1.84 14.94
N ALA A 253 5.81 -1.59 14.48
CA ALA A 253 5.08 -2.55 13.66
C ALA A 253 5.79 -2.80 12.31
N TYR A 254 5.80 -4.07 11.92
CA TYR A 254 6.08 -4.53 10.57
C TYR A 254 4.83 -5.22 10.01
N ILE A 255 4.60 -5.07 8.70
CA ILE A 255 3.41 -5.63 8.05
C ILE A 255 3.59 -7.10 7.64
N ASP A 256 4.71 -7.74 7.95
CA ASP A 256 5.07 -9.07 7.44
C ASP A 256 5.84 -9.96 8.44
N ASP A 257 5.85 -9.61 9.73
CA ASP A 257 6.58 -10.33 10.80
C ASP A 257 5.74 -11.41 11.54
N GLY A 258 4.44 -11.49 11.24
CA GLY A 258 3.48 -12.38 11.84
C GLY A 258 2.97 -11.95 13.21
N ILE A 259 3.16 -10.68 13.60
CA ILE A 259 2.90 -10.17 14.94
C ILE A 259 1.94 -8.95 14.87
N LEU A 260 1.16 -8.72 15.92
CA LEU A 260 0.41 -7.48 16.11
C LEU A 260 1.04 -6.65 17.22
N ASP A 261 1.27 -5.36 16.95
CA ASP A 261 1.71 -4.39 17.94
C ASP A 261 0.52 -3.82 18.70
N VAL A 262 0.64 -3.68 20.01
CA VAL A 262 -0.42 -3.15 20.86
C VAL A 262 0.07 -1.91 21.59
N CYS A 263 -0.73 -0.85 21.51
CA CYS A 263 -0.59 0.33 22.36
C CYS A 263 -1.83 0.46 23.24
N VAL A 264 -1.62 0.47 24.56
CA VAL A 264 -2.64 0.75 25.56
C VAL A 264 -2.43 2.17 26.08
N ILE A 265 -3.40 3.05 25.86
CA ILE A 265 -3.47 4.35 26.52
C ILE A 265 -4.17 4.14 27.86
N THR A 266 -3.39 4.18 28.93
CA THR A 266 -3.84 3.92 30.30
C THR A 266 -4.80 5.01 30.77
N GLY A 267 -5.82 4.61 31.55
CA GLY A 267 -6.70 5.54 32.25
C GLY A 267 -5.96 6.20 33.41
N GLY A 268 -5.86 7.53 33.38
CA GLY A 268 -5.24 8.34 34.43
C GLY A 268 -6.20 9.38 35.00
N ASP A 269 -5.70 10.21 35.91
CA ASP A 269 -6.43 11.40 36.34
C ASP A 269 -6.62 12.37 35.14
N PRO A 270 -7.53 13.36 35.24
CA PRO A 270 -7.80 14.28 34.14
C PRO A 270 -6.56 15.04 33.63
N LEU A 271 -5.56 15.25 34.49
CA LEU A 271 -4.31 15.92 34.14
C LEU A 271 -3.44 15.04 33.23
N ASN A 272 -3.24 13.76 33.57
CA ASN A 272 -2.52 12.82 32.71
C ASN A 272 -3.24 12.61 31.37
N THR A 273 -4.58 12.59 31.39
CA THR A 273 -5.39 12.53 30.16
C THR A 273 -5.15 13.76 29.27
N MET A 274 -5.08 14.97 29.84
CA MET A 274 -4.75 16.17 29.06
C MET A 274 -3.30 16.15 28.53
N GLN A 275 -2.34 15.65 29.32
CA GLN A 275 -0.95 15.52 28.88
C GLN A 275 -0.85 14.57 27.67
N GLN A 276 -1.58 13.46 27.69
CA GLN A 276 -1.64 12.53 26.57
C GLN A 276 -2.22 13.16 25.31
N VAL A 277 -3.30 13.92 25.44
CA VAL A 277 -3.90 14.67 24.32
C VAL A 277 -2.93 15.71 23.77
N ALA A 278 -2.21 16.44 24.64
CA ALA A 278 -1.18 17.38 24.23
C ALA A 278 -0.01 16.69 23.52
N SER A 279 0.43 15.52 23.99
CA SER A 279 1.49 14.73 23.35
C SER A 279 1.06 14.26 21.96
N LEU A 280 -0.14 13.71 21.81
CA LEU A 280 -0.66 13.29 20.50
C LEU A 280 -0.75 14.46 19.50
N LEU A 281 -1.13 15.66 19.96
CA LEU A 281 -1.22 16.85 19.11
C LEU A 281 0.16 17.46 18.76
N LEU A 282 1.07 17.55 19.73
CA LEU A 282 2.37 18.23 19.57
C LEU A 282 3.47 17.30 19.05
N ARG A 283 3.53 16.08 19.57
CA ARG A 283 4.59 15.10 19.29
C ARG A 283 4.17 14.05 18.28
N ARG A 284 2.88 13.96 17.93
CA ARG A 284 2.33 12.93 17.04
C ARG A 284 2.63 11.50 17.51
N LYS A 285 2.87 11.33 18.82
CA LYS A 285 3.13 10.05 19.47
C LYS A 285 2.52 10.07 20.88
N PRO A 286 2.06 8.92 21.39
CA PRO A 286 1.66 8.78 22.77
C PRO A 286 2.79 9.21 23.72
N ASP A 287 2.44 9.71 24.90
CA ASP A 287 3.43 9.97 25.94
C ASP A 287 3.83 8.65 26.61
N ASN A 288 5.14 8.40 26.72
CA ASN A 288 5.69 7.15 27.25
C ASN A 288 5.33 6.90 28.73
N THR A 289 4.79 7.90 29.44
CA THR A 289 4.35 7.76 30.83
C THR A 289 2.92 7.27 30.98
N THR A 290 2.12 7.31 29.91
CA THR A 290 0.69 6.94 29.91
C THR A 290 0.33 5.92 28.85
N ALA A 291 1.32 5.44 28.08
CA ALA A 291 1.17 4.44 27.04
C ALA A 291 2.03 3.20 27.34
N GLU A 292 1.40 2.03 27.30
CA GLU A 292 2.05 0.73 27.44
C GLU A 292 2.10 0.05 26.08
N TYR A 293 3.22 -0.62 25.80
CA TYR A 293 3.50 -1.24 24.51
C TYR A 293 3.92 -2.69 24.68
N PHE A 294 3.35 -3.57 23.88
CA PHE A 294 3.74 -4.98 23.76
C PHE A 294 3.27 -5.51 22.41
N HIS A 295 3.65 -6.75 22.09
CA HIS A 295 3.31 -7.36 20.81
C HIS A 295 3.02 -8.85 20.98
N ASP A 296 2.06 -9.39 20.23
CA ASP A 296 1.73 -10.83 20.21
C ASP A 296 1.04 -11.17 18.88
N ALA A 297 1.26 -12.40 18.39
CA ALA A 297 0.57 -12.91 17.22
C ALA A 297 -0.90 -13.27 17.54
N HIS A 298 -1.21 -13.60 18.79
CA HIS A 298 -2.54 -14.06 19.22
C HIS A 298 -2.94 -13.40 20.53
N LEU A 299 -4.02 -12.61 20.52
CA LEU A 299 -4.49 -11.85 21.67
C LEU A 299 -5.94 -12.22 22.01
N GLU A 300 -6.22 -12.29 23.30
CA GLU A 300 -7.57 -12.28 23.86
C GLU A 300 -7.76 -11.03 24.68
N ILE A 301 -8.74 -10.21 24.27
CA ILE A 301 -9.03 -8.92 24.89
C ILE A 301 -10.45 -8.93 25.44
N THR A 302 -10.58 -8.80 26.76
CA THR A 302 -11.86 -8.75 27.45
C THR A 302 -12.19 -7.32 27.88
N VAL A 303 -13.34 -6.80 27.44
CA VAL A 303 -13.83 -5.42 27.71
C VAL A 303 -15.35 -5.40 27.93
N PRO A 304 -15.93 -4.33 28.50
CA PRO A 304 -17.37 -4.14 28.52
C PRO A 304 -17.98 -4.14 27.12
N ALA A 305 -19.18 -4.69 26.96
CA ALA A 305 -19.90 -4.79 25.69
C ALA A 305 -20.46 -3.44 25.20
N SER A 306 -20.35 -2.39 26.01
CA SER A 306 -20.54 -0.98 25.66
C SER A 306 -19.36 -0.41 24.88
N VAL A 307 -18.13 -0.92 25.09
CA VAL A 307 -16.92 -0.39 24.46
C VAL A 307 -16.98 -0.61 22.94
N PRO A 308 -16.88 0.47 22.14
CA PRO A 308 -16.95 0.37 20.70
C PRO A 308 -15.65 -0.20 20.11
N LEU A 309 -15.80 -0.97 19.03
CA LEU A 309 -14.69 -1.47 18.20
C LEU A 309 -14.68 -0.74 16.85
N GLN A 310 -13.49 -0.44 16.34
CA GLN A 310 -13.25 0.02 14.98
C GLN A 310 -12.20 -0.84 14.28
N LEU A 311 -12.32 -1.00 12.97
CA LEU A 311 -11.33 -1.65 12.10
C LEU A 311 -11.00 -0.69 10.95
N ASP A 312 -9.72 -0.40 10.72
CA ASP A 312 -9.22 0.49 9.66
C ASP A 312 -10.00 1.82 9.52
N GLY A 313 -10.33 2.44 10.67
CA GLY A 313 -11.07 3.70 10.72
C GLY A 313 -12.58 3.58 10.47
N SER A 314 -13.12 2.36 10.46
CA SER A 314 -14.55 2.08 10.31
C SER A 314 -15.12 1.48 11.59
N ALA A 315 -16.10 2.16 12.20
CA ALA A 315 -16.82 1.63 13.35
C ALA A 315 -17.57 0.35 12.98
N VAL A 316 -17.42 -0.69 13.80
CA VAL A 316 -18.10 -1.98 13.62
C VAL A 316 -19.17 -2.17 14.69
N LYS A 317 -20.22 -2.93 14.38
CA LYS A 317 -21.30 -3.20 15.33
C LYS A 317 -21.14 -4.59 15.90
N LEU A 318 -21.12 -4.73 17.22
CA LEU A 318 -20.99 -6.02 17.90
C LEU A 318 -22.00 -7.08 17.38
N LYS A 319 -23.22 -6.65 17.02
CA LYS A 319 -24.26 -7.51 16.45
C LYS A 319 -23.84 -8.25 15.17
N ASP A 320 -22.84 -7.74 14.46
CA ASP A 320 -22.34 -8.33 13.21
C ASP A 320 -21.35 -9.48 13.50
N TYR A 321 -20.93 -9.66 14.76
CA TYR A 321 -19.95 -10.67 15.21
C TYR A 321 -20.55 -11.76 16.10
N ILE A 322 -21.78 -11.58 16.56
CA ILE A 322 -22.43 -12.47 17.53
C ILE A 322 -23.76 -12.97 16.99
N SER A 323 -24.29 -14.04 17.59
CA SER A 323 -25.57 -14.58 17.15
C SER A 323 -26.72 -13.61 17.43
N LYS A 324 -27.80 -13.73 16.65
CA LYS A 324 -29.03 -12.96 16.91
C LYS A 324 -29.57 -13.20 18.33
N ALA A 325 -29.42 -14.42 18.85
CA ALA A 325 -29.83 -14.77 20.21
C ALA A 325 -28.99 -14.03 21.25
N ASP A 326 -27.66 -14.05 21.09
CA ASP A 326 -26.74 -13.36 22.02
C ASP A 326 -26.95 -11.85 22.00
N TYR A 327 -27.14 -11.28 20.81
CA TYR A 327 -27.44 -9.85 20.68
C TYR A 327 -28.77 -9.48 21.33
N THR A 328 -29.79 -10.33 21.20
CA THR A 328 -31.09 -10.11 21.86
C THR A 328 -30.94 -10.18 23.38
N ARG A 329 -30.18 -11.16 23.90
CA ARG A 329 -29.91 -11.28 25.34
C ARG A 329 -29.16 -10.06 25.88
N LEU A 330 -28.14 -9.56 25.16
CA LEU A 330 -27.43 -8.33 25.53
C LEU A 330 -28.37 -7.12 25.62
N GLN A 331 -29.31 -6.96 24.68
CA GLN A 331 -30.29 -5.86 24.70
C GLN A 331 -31.28 -5.98 25.86
N GLN A 332 -31.68 -7.21 26.22
CA GLN A 332 -32.63 -7.46 27.32
C GLN A 332 -32.01 -7.28 28.70
N SER A 333 -30.72 -7.60 28.86
CA SER A 333 -30.01 -7.46 30.14
C SER A 333 -29.94 -6.01 30.64
N GLY A 334 -30.14 -5.01 29.77
CA GLY A 334 -30.11 -3.57 30.10
C GLY A 334 -28.74 -3.03 30.55
N ASP A 335 -27.80 -3.92 30.87
CA ASP A 335 -26.54 -3.60 31.53
C ASP A 335 -25.34 -4.00 30.66
N ARG A 336 -25.07 -3.16 29.67
CA ARG A 336 -23.96 -3.34 28.74
C ARG A 336 -22.61 -2.96 29.34
N GLU A 337 -22.61 -2.16 30.40
CA GLU A 337 -21.38 -1.76 31.11
C GLU A 337 -20.84 -2.90 31.98
N HIS A 338 -21.70 -3.78 32.51
CA HIS A 338 -21.27 -4.93 33.31
C HIS A 338 -21.29 -6.27 32.53
N SER A 339 -21.80 -6.28 31.30
CA SER A 339 -21.65 -7.42 30.39
C SER A 339 -20.30 -7.33 29.67
N MET A 340 -19.50 -8.38 29.71
CA MET A 340 -18.16 -8.40 29.12
C MET A 340 -18.15 -9.17 27.78
N VAL A 341 -17.42 -8.66 26.81
CA VAL A 341 -17.10 -9.33 25.55
C VAL A 341 -15.62 -9.67 25.52
N THR A 342 -15.29 -10.89 25.11
CA THR A 342 -13.91 -11.29 24.83
C THR A 342 -13.73 -11.42 23.33
N TYR A 343 -12.93 -10.52 22.77
CA TYR A 343 -12.50 -10.58 21.38
C TYR A 343 -11.22 -11.40 21.29
N ARG A 344 -11.08 -12.17 20.21
CA ARG A 344 -9.82 -12.78 19.79
C ARG A 344 -9.29 -12.00 18.61
N PHE A 345 -8.03 -11.59 18.68
CA PHE A 345 -7.28 -10.99 17.59
C PHE A 345 -6.13 -11.92 17.19
N ASP A 346 -5.98 -12.18 15.89
CA ASP A 346 -4.90 -13.01 15.37
C ASP A 346 -4.18 -12.26 14.24
N ALA A 347 -2.85 -12.23 14.27
CA ALA A 347 -2.06 -12.00 13.07
C ALA A 347 -2.29 -13.17 12.12
N MET A 348 -2.53 -12.87 10.84
CA MET A 348 -2.55 -13.86 9.77
C MET A 348 -1.33 -13.66 8.89
N PRO A 349 -0.25 -14.42 9.11
CA PRO A 349 1.00 -14.23 8.37
C PRO A 349 0.82 -14.41 6.86
N HIS A 350 1.35 -13.47 6.08
CA HIS A 350 1.41 -13.48 4.62
C HIS A 350 0.08 -13.80 3.94
N ALA A 351 -1.02 -13.38 4.55
CA ALA A 351 -2.36 -13.81 4.18
C ALA A 351 -2.94 -13.04 2.98
N LEU A 352 -2.39 -11.86 2.66
CA LEU A 352 -2.85 -11.01 1.56
C LEU A 352 -1.71 -10.67 0.61
N GLU A 353 -1.98 -10.77 -0.69
CA GLU A 353 -1.12 -10.19 -1.73
C GLU A 353 -1.54 -8.73 -2.00
N ILE A 354 -0.58 -7.81 -1.92
CA ILE A 354 -0.81 -6.37 -2.11
C ILE A 354 0.26 -5.75 -3.02
N ALA A 355 -0.14 -4.80 -3.86
CA ALA A 355 0.76 -4.06 -4.73
C ALA A 355 1.49 -2.96 -3.94
N VAL A 356 2.82 -3.00 -3.96
CA VAL A 356 3.71 -2.05 -3.28
C VAL A 356 4.62 -1.38 -4.32
N PRO A 357 4.68 -0.04 -4.40
CA PRO A 357 5.54 0.66 -5.35
C PRO A 357 7.02 0.29 -5.16
N GLN A 358 7.73 0.04 -6.26
CA GLN A 358 9.17 -0.22 -6.21
C GLN A 358 10.00 1.00 -5.77
N THR A 359 9.39 2.18 -5.73
CA THR A 359 10.00 3.41 -5.19
C THR A 359 9.91 3.50 -3.66
N TYR A 360 9.17 2.59 -3.02
CA TYR A 360 9.06 2.55 -1.57
C TYR A 360 10.36 1.98 -0.96
N ASN A 361 10.81 2.55 0.15
CA ASN A 361 12.04 2.13 0.84
C ASN A 361 11.86 0.88 1.71
N TYR A 362 10.65 0.33 1.76
CA TYR A 362 10.32 -0.91 2.46
C TYR A 362 10.52 -0.88 3.99
N GLU A 363 10.59 0.30 4.60
CA GLU A 363 10.79 0.44 6.06
C GLU A 363 9.70 -0.22 6.92
N LEU A 364 8.51 -0.49 6.37
CA LEU A 364 7.41 -1.21 7.03
C LEU A 364 7.55 -2.74 6.95
N PHE A 365 8.55 -3.27 6.26
CA PHE A 365 8.80 -4.71 6.13
C PHE A 365 10.00 -5.12 7.02
N GLU A 366 9.92 -6.24 7.72
CA GLU A 366 10.91 -6.67 8.73
C GLU A 366 12.29 -6.96 8.12
N HIS A 367 12.33 -7.42 6.87
CA HIS A 367 13.54 -7.86 6.19
C HIS A 367 13.84 -7.01 4.95
N THR A 368 14.36 -5.81 5.14
CA THR A 368 14.78 -4.92 4.03
C THR A 368 16.11 -5.30 3.36
N HIS A 369 16.83 -6.31 3.88
CA HIS A 369 18.21 -6.62 3.43
C HIS A 369 18.38 -7.79 2.45
N GLU A 370 17.33 -8.57 2.13
CA GLU A 370 17.48 -9.65 1.14
C GLU A 370 17.47 -9.16 -0.31
N HIS A 371 16.93 -7.96 -0.57
CA HIS A 371 16.81 -7.40 -1.92
C HIS A 371 18.13 -6.87 -2.51
N GLU A 372 19.14 -6.57 -1.69
CA GLU A 372 20.47 -6.19 -2.19
C GLU A 372 21.26 -7.43 -2.69
N ASN A 373 21.05 -8.61 -2.10
CA ASN A 373 21.75 -9.83 -2.51
C ASN A 373 21.11 -10.49 -3.75
N ALA A 374 19.79 -10.36 -3.94
CA ALA A 374 19.13 -10.94 -5.11
C ALA A 374 19.50 -10.25 -6.45
N GLN A 375 20.03 -9.01 -6.41
CA GLN A 375 20.55 -8.33 -7.60
C GLN A 375 22.06 -8.53 -7.81
N GLN A 376 22.80 -8.97 -6.79
CA GLN A 376 24.23 -9.30 -6.93
C GLN A 376 24.47 -10.74 -7.40
N GLU A 377 23.59 -11.69 -7.07
CA GLU A 377 23.78 -13.10 -7.46
C GLU A 377 23.57 -13.39 -8.96
N ASP A 378 22.98 -12.46 -9.74
CA ASP A 378 22.80 -12.61 -11.21
C ASP A 378 23.96 -12.02 -12.03
N THR A 379 25.00 -11.47 -11.38
CA THR A 379 26.21 -10.95 -12.06
C THR A 379 27.48 -11.77 -11.80
N GLY A 380 27.38 -12.85 -11.01
CA GLY A 380 28.54 -13.66 -10.58
C GLY A 380 28.69 -15.04 -11.24
N ARG A 381 27.90 -15.37 -12.28
CA ARG A 381 27.91 -16.71 -12.92
C ARG A 381 28.18 -16.67 -14.42
N GLU A 382 29.12 -15.86 -14.88
CA GLU A 382 29.77 -16.14 -16.17
C GLU A 382 31.28 -15.93 -16.04
N HIS A 383 32.03 -16.87 -16.60
CA HIS A 383 33.49 -17.03 -16.59
C HIS A 383 34.14 -17.68 -15.37
N GLU A 384 34.11 -19.01 -15.33
CA GLU A 384 35.34 -19.76 -15.05
C GLU A 384 35.26 -21.19 -15.61
N HIS A 385 35.75 -21.41 -16.83
CA HIS A 385 36.16 -22.72 -17.32
C HIS A 385 37.14 -22.58 -18.49
N VAL A 386 38.43 -22.41 -18.17
CA VAL A 386 39.52 -22.87 -19.03
C VAL A 386 40.63 -23.44 -18.15
N ARG A 387 40.87 -24.74 -18.29
CA ARG A 387 42.04 -25.45 -17.77
C ARG A 387 43.30 -25.01 -18.52
N ALA A 388 44.41 -24.79 -17.82
CA ALA A 388 45.74 -25.11 -18.33
C ALA A 388 46.73 -25.33 -17.18
N ASP A 389 47.50 -26.41 -17.33
CA ASP A 389 48.51 -26.96 -16.44
C ASP A 389 49.66 -25.99 -16.10
N VAL A 390 50.15 -26.05 -14.86
CA VAL A 390 51.51 -25.59 -14.51
C VAL A 390 52.14 -26.55 -13.51
N LYS A 391 53.26 -27.19 -13.92
CA LYS A 391 54.24 -27.86 -13.05
C LYS A 391 55.17 -26.82 -12.40
N PRO A 392 55.75 -27.12 -11.21
CA PRO A 392 56.56 -26.16 -10.48
C PRO A 392 58.05 -26.27 -10.85
N HIS A 393 58.73 -25.12 -10.98
CA HIS A 393 60.16 -25.07 -10.70
C HIS A 393 60.59 -23.76 -10.03
N SER A 394 61.50 -23.97 -9.10
CA SER A 394 62.13 -23.08 -8.14
C SER A 394 63.32 -22.31 -8.73
N HIS A 395 63.70 -21.25 -8.01
CA HIS A 395 65.05 -20.72 -7.73
C HIS A 395 65.40 -19.28 -8.18
N ASN A 396 65.75 -18.53 -7.13
CA ASN A 396 66.85 -17.56 -6.97
C ASN A 396 66.90 -16.25 -7.77
N GLY A 397 66.99 -15.16 -6.98
CA GLY A 397 68.20 -14.34 -7.00
C GLY A 397 68.04 -12.87 -7.40
N GLY A 398 68.01 -11.99 -6.40
CA GLY A 398 68.88 -10.80 -6.27
C GLY A 398 68.72 -9.59 -7.21
N GLY A 399 68.74 -8.40 -6.59
CA GLY A 399 69.60 -7.30 -7.06
C GLY A 399 68.95 -6.10 -7.74
N GLU A 400 68.86 -5.00 -6.97
CA GLU A 400 69.26 -3.61 -7.27
C GLU A 400 68.74 -2.83 -8.50
N GLU A 401 68.20 -1.64 -8.16
CA GLU A 401 68.37 -0.30 -8.75
C GLU A 401 68.91 -0.13 -10.18
N SER A 402 68.21 0.63 -11.02
CA SER A 402 68.57 2.03 -11.36
C SER A 402 67.86 2.57 -12.63
N GLN A 403 67.76 3.88 -12.63
CA GLN A 403 67.20 4.82 -13.61
C GLN A 403 67.90 4.79 -14.99
N THR A 404 67.16 5.11 -16.07
CA THR A 404 67.47 6.05 -17.19
C THR A 404 66.49 5.80 -18.35
N ALA A 405 65.66 6.76 -18.75
CA ALA A 405 65.87 7.86 -19.71
C ALA A 405 65.88 7.45 -21.20
N GLN A 406 64.86 7.97 -21.91
CA GLN A 406 64.82 8.43 -23.31
C GLN A 406 65.19 7.47 -24.46
N GLN A 407 64.24 7.26 -25.39
CA GLN A 407 64.49 7.54 -26.81
C GLN A 407 63.20 7.62 -27.64
N GLU A 408 63.11 8.70 -28.42
CA GLU A 408 62.18 8.92 -29.52
C GLU A 408 62.46 7.93 -30.67
N HIS A 409 61.41 7.50 -31.37
CA HIS A 409 61.51 7.17 -32.79
C HIS A 409 60.21 7.49 -33.51
N ALA A 410 60.25 8.58 -34.27
CA ALA A 410 59.32 8.86 -35.36
C ALA A 410 59.72 8.00 -36.57
N VAL A 411 58.73 7.41 -37.24
CA VAL A 411 58.84 6.97 -38.63
C VAL A 411 57.59 7.42 -39.36
N ALA A 412 57.77 8.40 -40.24
CA ALA A 412 56.84 8.75 -41.29
C ALA A 412 56.91 7.72 -42.41
N VAL A 413 55.77 7.34 -42.98
CA VAL A 413 55.71 6.73 -44.32
C VAL A 413 54.68 7.50 -45.14
N GLU A 414 55.16 8.04 -46.24
CA GLU A 414 54.42 8.81 -47.24
C GLU A 414 53.38 7.97 -47.99
N SER A 415 52.31 8.68 -48.30
CA SER A 415 51.24 8.42 -49.26
C SER A 415 51.69 8.03 -50.68
N ARG A 416 50.88 7.20 -51.38
CA ARG A 416 50.21 7.55 -52.67
C ARG A 416 49.29 6.41 -53.18
N PRO A 417 48.36 6.68 -54.14
CA PRO A 417 46.91 6.64 -53.90
C PRO A 417 46.17 5.61 -54.79
N GLU A 418 44.89 5.34 -54.53
CA GLU A 418 43.95 4.90 -55.58
C GLU A 418 42.46 5.04 -55.17
N HIS A 419 41.79 5.93 -55.90
CA HIS A 419 40.40 6.01 -56.36
C HIS A 419 39.16 5.72 -55.47
N ASP A 420 38.38 6.80 -55.33
CA ASP A 420 36.93 6.90 -55.18
C ASP A 420 36.08 5.74 -55.72
N HIS A 421 35.13 5.27 -54.88
CA HIS A 421 33.69 5.32 -55.15
C HIS A 421 32.89 4.66 -54.01
N ASN A 422 32.39 5.45 -53.04
CA ASN A 422 30.98 5.43 -52.59
C ASN A 422 30.76 6.47 -51.47
N GLY A 423 30.80 7.75 -51.83
CA GLY A 423 30.26 8.82 -51.00
C GLY A 423 28.79 9.03 -51.32
N SER A 424 27.87 8.41 -50.56
CA SER A 424 26.43 8.75 -50.60
C SER A 424 25.62 8.24 -49.41
N ASN A 425 26.21 8.11 -48.20
CA ASN A 425 25.41 7.58 -47.08
C ASN A 425 25.64 8.24 -45.71
N SER A 426 26.62 9.13 -45.51
CA SER A 426 26.78 9.83 -44.23
C SER A 426 26.16 11.23 -44.23
N ASP A 427 26.18 11.91 -45.38
CA ASP A 427 25.73 13.29 -45.49
C ASP A 427 24.23 13.38 -45.79
N ASP A 428 23.68 12.37 -46.47
CA ASP A 428 22.23 12.25 -46.68
C ASP A 428 21.51 11.85 -45.38
N ILE A 429 22.07 10.92 -44.59
CA ILE A 429 21.53 10.58 -43.24
C ILE A 429 21.57 11.80 -42.30
N LYS A 430 22.60 12.66 -42.40
CA LYS A 430 22.70 13.89 -41.60
C LYS A 430 21.74 15.00 -42.04
N LYS A 431 21.26 15.01 -43.29
CA LYS A 431 20.21 15.92 -43.76
C LYS A 431 18.80 15.39 -43.53
N GLU A 432 18.62 14.07 -43.59
CA GLU A 432 17.35 13.41 -43.30
C GLU A 432 16.93 13.53 -41.83
N LEU A 433 17.87 13.58 -40.88
CA LEU A 433 17.56 13.73 -39.45
C LEU A 433 16.88 15.07 -39.10
N PRO A 434 17.41 16.23 -39.50
CA PRO A 434 16.73 17.52 -39.30
C PRO A 434 15.34 17.58 -39.92
N GLU A 435 15.18 17.11 -41.17
CA GLU A 435 13.87 17.07 -41.84
C GLU A 435 12.88 16.13 -41.14
N LEU A 436 13.36 15.01 -40.59
CA LEU A 436 12.56 14.08 -39.80
C LEU A 436 12.07 14.70 -38.49
N VAL A 437 12.95 15.43 -37.80
CA VAL A 437 12.64 16.11 -36.53
C VAL A 437 11.65 17.25 -36.78
N ASP A 438 11.88 18.07 -37.81
CA ASP A 438 10.95 19.15 -38.19
C ASP A 438 9.56 18.59 -38.53
N LYS A 439 9.50 17.53 -39.34
CA LYS A 439 8.25 16.85 -39.65
C LYS A 439 7.58 16.26 -38.41
N LEU A 440 8.35 15.68 -37.50
CA LEU A 440 7.82 15.15 -36.24
C LEU A 440 7.27 16.26 -35.33
N LEU A 441 7.92 17.44 -35.28
CA LEU A 441 7.44 18.62 -34.56
C LEU A 441 6.14 19.19 -35.15
N GLU A 442 5.95 19.08 -36.46
CA GLU A 442 4.75 19.49 -37.19
C GLU A 442 3.58 18.52 -37.01
N ASP A 443 3.80 17.23 -37.32
CA ASP A 443 2.75 16.21 -37.42
C ASP A 443 2.52 15.42 -36.13
N GLY A 444 3.53 15.38 -35.26
CA GLY A 444 3.52 14.59 -34.04
C GLY A 444 2.54 15.10 -32.99
N ARG A 445 2.12 14.19 -32.10
CA ARG A 445 1.18 14.54 -31.03
C ARG A 445 1.92 15.24 -29.92
N LYS A 446 1.59 16.50 -29.68
CA LYS A 446 2.07 17.28 -28.54
C LYS A 446 1.37 16.79 -27.27
N VAL A 447 2.12 16.15 -26.38
CA VAL A 447 1.64 15.62 -25.11
C VAL A 447 2.25 16.45 -23.99
N THR A 448 1.40 17.09 -23.19
CA THR A 448 1.83 17.72 -21.95
C THR A 448 1.98 16.66 -20.87
N VAL A 449 3.18 16.51 -20.34
CA VAL A 449 3.54 15.50 -19.34
C VAL A 449 2.88 15.83 -18.00
N VAL A 450 2.18 14.85 -17.43
CA VAL A 450 1.63 14.92 -16.06
C VAL A 450 2.49 14.11 -15.10
N GLY A 451 3.06 13.01 -15.58
CA GLY A 451 3.97 12.18 -14.80
C GLY A 451 4.50 11.01 -15.63
N LYS A 452 5.42 10.26 -15.03
CA LYS A 452 6.03 9.10 -15.65
C LYS A 452 6.38 8.06 -14.61
N ALA A 453 6.47 6.80 -15.03
CA ALA A 453 6.99 5.72 -14.22
C ALA A 453 7.60 4.63 -15.09
N PRO A 454 8.66 3.93 -14.62
CA PRO A 454 9.05 2.67 -15.21
C PRO A 454 7.93 1.64 -15.06
N LEU A 455 7.88 0.67 -15.96
CA LEU A 455 6.91 -0.41 -15.92
C LEU A 455 7.52 -1.63 -15.20
N ALA A 456 6.90 -2.04 -14.10
CA ALA A 456 7.39 -3.16 -13.30
C ALA A 456 7.52 -4.44 -14.15
N GLY A 457 8.65 -5.13 -14.01
CA GLY A 457 8.97 -6.36 -14.74
C GLY A 457 9.32 -6.18 -16.22
N LYS A 458 9.42 -4.94 -16.73
CA LYS A 458 9.88 -4.64 -18.10
C LYS A 458 11.00 -3.60 -18.08
N LYS A 459 12.25 -4.06 -17.99
CA LYS A 459 13.44 -3.20 -18.03
C LYS A 459 13.43 -2.29 -19.27
N GLY A 460 13.84 -1.04 -19.10
CA GLY A 460 13.90 -0.05 -20.19
C GLY A 460 12.53 0.39 -20.74
N THR A 461 11.41 0.01 -20.11
CA THR A 461 10.07 0.44 -20.52
C THR A 461 9.49 1.46 -19.53
N TYR A 462 8.99 2.58 -20.06
CA TYR A 462 8.36 3.64 -19.29
C TYR A 462 6.94 3.92 -19.79
N ILE A 463 6.09 4.36 -18.88
CA ILE A 463 4.78 4.91 -19.17
C ILE A 463 4.82 6.39 -18.81
N ILE A 464 4.54 7.25 -19.79
CA ILE A 464 4.37 8.70 -19.59
C ILE A 464 2.88 9.00 -19.64
N ALA A 465 2.33 9.47 -18.52
CA ALA A 465 0.96 9.97 -18.46
C ALA A 465 0.94 11.43 -18.89
N GLY A 466 -0.02 11.80 -19.73
CA GLY A 466 -0.13 13.17 -20.20
C GLY A 466 -1.47 13.50 -20.84
N GLY A 467 -1.58 14.73 -21.35
CA GLY A 467 -2.74 15.22 -22.05
C GLY A 467 -2.40 15.73 -23.45
N VAL A 468 -3.27 15.45 -24.42
CA VAL A 468 -3.24 16.09 -25.74
C VAL A 468 -4.36 17.11 -25.82
N THR A 469 -4.01 18.39 -25.96
CA THR A 469 -4.97 19.48 -26.10
C THR A 469 -5.33 19.68 -27.56
N LYS A 470 -6.63 19.64 -27.88
CA LYS A 470 -7.12 19.96 -29.22
C LYS A 470 -7.10 21.48 -29.44
N ALA A 471 -6.34 21.94 -30.44
CA ALA A 471 -6.25 23.37 -30.78
C ALA A 471 -7.62 24.01 -31.09
N SER A 472 -8.55 23.26 -31.69
CA SER A 472 -9.86 23.77 -32.08
C SER A 472 -10.86 23.92 -30.93
N THR A 473 -10.72 23.16 -29.84
CA THR A 473 -11.70 23.14 -28.74
C THR A 473 -11.11 23.52 -27.39
N GLY A 474 -9.78 23.54 -27.25
CA GLY A 474 -9.09 23.63 -25.96
C GLY A 474 -9.28 22.41 -25.06
N GLU A 475 -9.99 21.36 -25.53
CA GLU A 475 -10.26 20.15 -24.77
C GLU A 475 -8.96 19.33 -24.67
N THR A 476 -8.50 19.09 -23.44
CA THR A 476 -7.40 18.17 -23.15
C THR A 476 -7.94 16.75 -22.98
N ARG A 477 -7.42 15.83 -23.79
CA ARG A 477 -7.74 14.39 -23.70
C ARG A 477 -6.59 13.62 -23.09
N PRO A 478 -6.85 12.74 -22.11
CA PRO A 478 -5.80 11.96 -21.49
C PRO A 478 -5.21 10.94 -22.45
N VAL A 479 -3.91 10.76 -22.32
CA VAL A 479 -3.13 9.74 -23.04
C VAL A 479 -2.09 9.12 -22.11
N ALA A 480 -1.71 7.89 -22.42
CA ALA A 480 -0.54 7.24 -21.83
C ALA A 480 0.39 6.83 -22.97
N VAL A 481 1.64 7.26 -22.92
CA VAL A 481 2.66 6.95 -23.94
C VAL A 481 3.54 5.84 -23.40
N VAL A 482 3.65 4.74 -24.14
CA VAL A 482 4.58 3.65 -23.85
C VAL A 482 5.87 3.92 -24.61
N VAL A 483 6.97 4.02 -23.87
CA VAL A 483 8.32 4.19 -24.41
C VAL A 483 9.13 2.96 -24.03
N ASN A 484 9.80 2.33 -24.99
CA ASN A 484 10.62 1.14 -24.74
C ASN A 484 11.90 1.18 -25.60
N GLU A 485 12.71 0.13 -25.54
CA GLU A 485 13.98 0.03 -26.28
C GLU A 485 13.85 0.14 -27.80
N LYS A 486 12.66 -0.08 -28.36
CA LYS A 486 12.38 0.09 -29.80
C LYS A 486 12.00 1.53 -30.16
N THR A 487 11.65 2.36 -29.18
CA THR A 487 11.31 3.77 -29.42
C THR A 487 12.59 4.54 -29.74
N THR A 488 12.58 5.30 -30.85
CA THR A 488 13.68 6.21 -31.17
C THR A 488 13.41 7.57 -30.54
N ILE A 489 14.31 8.02 -29.65
CA ILE A 489 14.14 9.27 -28.90
C ILE A 489 15.15 10.30 -29.39
N TYR A 490 14.67 11.52 -29.62
CA TYR A 490 15.48 12.68 -30.01
C TYR A 490 15.38 13.78 -28.96
N ASP A 491 16.46 14.53 -28.76
CA ASP A 491 16.40 15.83 -28.07
C ASP A 491 15.86 16.92 -29.02
N HIS A 492 15.63 18.12 -28.49
CA HIS A 492 15.19 19.29 -29.26
C HIS A 492 16.20 19.77 -30.34
N GLN A 493 17.44 19.27 -30.32
CA GLN A 493 18.47 19.56 -31.32
C GLN A 493 18.51 18.49 -32.41
N GLY A 494 17.68 17.44 -32.30
CA GLY A 494 17.61 16.32 -33.22
C GLY A 494 18.64 15.23 -32.96
N ASN A 495 19.40 15.28 -31.85
CA ASN A 495 20.32 14.21 -31.51
C ASN A 495 19.56 13.04 -30.91
N LYS A 496 19.93 11.81 -31.30
CA LYS A 496 19.35 10.60 -30.70
C LYS A 496 19.84 10.43 -29.26
N VAL A 497 18.91 10.26 -28.33
CA VAL A 497 19.18 10.11 -26.89
C VAL A 497 18.70 8.75 -26.35
N SER A 498 19.12 8.43 -25.13
CA SER A 498 18.76 7.19 -24.44
C SER A 498 17.33 7.22 -23.89
N VAL A 499 16.72 6.04 -23.73
CA VAL A 499 15.44 5.90 -23.01
C VAL A 499 15.51 6.40 -21.56
N GLN A 500 16.70 6.42 -20.96
CA GLN A 500 16.93 6.99 -19.63
C GLN A 500 16.61 8.48 -19.55
N THR A 501 16.71 9.24 -20.65
CA THR A 501 16.31 10.66 -20.68
C THR A 501 14.83 10.84 -20.36
N VAL A 502 13.99 9.80 -20.51
CA VAL A 502 12.61 9.83 -20.03
C VAL A 502 12.55 10.09 -18.53
N GLU A 503 13.52 9.66 -17.72
CA GLU A 503 13.57 9.89 -16.26
C GLU A 503 13.72 11.37 -15.89
N GLU A 504 14.22 12.19 -16.80
CA GLU A 504 14.46 13.63 -16.60
C GLU A 504 13.22 14.47 -16.92
N LEU A 505 12.20 13.90 -17.59
CA LEU A 505 10.99 14.63 -17.95
C LEU A 505 10.25 15.19 -16.73
N LEU A 506 10.00 16.50 -16.74
CA LEU A 506 9.27 17.20 -15.69
C LEU A 506 7.79 17.36 -16.04
N GLU A 507 6.96 17.50 -15.01
CA GLU A 507 5.55 17.86 -15.17
C GLU A 507 5.42 19.20 -15.90
N GLY A 508 4.51 19.26 -16.88
CA GLY A 508 4.29 20.43 -17.73
C GLY A 508 5.17 20.48 -18.99
N MET A 509 6.22 19.65 -19.11
CA MET A 509 6.98 19.56 -20.36
C MET A 509 6.09 19.06 -21.50
N ILE A 510 6.39 19.52 -22.71
CA ILE A 510 5.70 19.08 -23.92
C ILE A 510 6.63 18.15 -24.67
N ILE A 511 6.24 16.89 -24.77
CA ILE A 511 6.89 15.91 -25.64
C ILE A 511 6.11 15.80 -26.95
N VAL A 512 6.79 15.41 -28.01
CA VAL A 512 6.15 15.18 -29.32
C VAL A 512 6.27 13.73 -29.71
N VAL A 513 5.12 13.08 -29.94
CA VAL A 513 5.04 11.62 -30.06
C VAL A 513 4.44 11.21 -31.41
N GLU A 514 5.17 10.37 -32.13
CA GLU A 514 4.68 9.60 -33.28
C GLU A 514 4.50 8.13 -32.86
N GLY A 515 3.42 7.52 -33.34
CA GLY A 515 3.08 6.13 -33.06
C GLY A 515 1.58 5.85 -33.08
N ASP A 516 1.24 4.58 -32.92
CA ASP A 516 -0.14 4.11 -32.98
C ASP A 516 -0.90 4.41 -31.69
N LYS A 517 -2.08 5.02 -31.84
CA LYS A 517 -2.97 5.35 -30.72
C LYS A 517 -4.15 4.37 -30.63
N SER A 518 -4.27 3.68 -29.51
CA SER A 518 -5.41 2.82 -29.22
C SER A 518 -6.68 3.60 -28.83
N LYS A 519 -7.83 2.93 -28.86
CA LYS A 519 -9.12 3.46 -28.39
C LYS A 519 -9.12 3.85 -26.91
N ARG A 520 -8.20 3.30 -26.10
CA ARG A 520 -8.06 3.59 -24.67
C ARG A 520 -7.10 4.76 -24.37
N GLY A 521 -6.60 5.43 -25.40
CA GLY A 521 -5.69 6.56 -25.23
C GLY A 521 -4.22 6.18 -25.04
N VAL A 522 -3.88 4.89 -25.18
CA VAL A 522 -2.47 4.44 -25.18
C VAL A 522 -1.82 4.76 -26.52
N ILE A 523 -0.64 5.36 -26.51
CA ILE A 523 0.21 5.60 -27.69
C ILE A 523 1.45 4.72 -27.53
N GLU A 524 1.63 3.75 -28.42
CA GLU A 524 2.88 2.99 -28.52
C GLU A 524 3.88 3.85 -29.31
N ALA A 525 4.89 4.41 -28.65
CA ALA A 525 5.77 5.39 -29.28
C ALA A 525 6.77 4.69 -30.23
N GLU A 526 6.73 5.07 -31.50
CA GLU A 526 7.76 4.72 -32.47
C GLU A 526 8.90 5.74 -32.42
N ARG A 527 8.52 7.03 -32.35
CA ARG A 527 9.46 8.15 -32.20
C ARG A 527 8.95 9.16 -31.19
N LEU A 528 9.90 9.75 -30.47
CA LEU A 528 9.66 10.68 -29.38
C LEU A 528 10.67 11.83 -29.43
N ILE A 529 10.20 13.06 -29.27
CA ILE A 529 11.04 14.22 -28.96
C ILE A 529 10.80 14.59 -27.49
N VAL A 530 11.87 14.65 -26.70
CA VAL A 530 11.86 14.97 -25.25
C VAL A 530 12.41 16.35 -24.93
#